data_AF-A0A5A7MK91-F1
#
_entry.id   AF-A0A5A7MK91-F1
#
_cell.length_a   1.000
_cell.length_b   1.000
_cell.length_c   1.000
_cell.angle_alpha   90.00
_cell.angle_beta   90.00
_cell.angle_gamma   90.00
#
_symmetry.space_group_name_H-M   'P 1'
#
loop_
_entity.id
_entity.type
_entity.pdbx_description
1 polymer ?
#
loop_
_entity_poly.entity_id
_entity_poly.type
_entity_poly.pdbx_seq_one_letter_code
_entity_poly.pdbx_strand_id
1 'polypeptide(L)'
;MSEVVAFLLWCCIDFVLIFTGKIVVVIASFGQWRGEKLRSSEGRLYSGAGALWFKRDGQRVITATGLLFIGVLFYVPLALISFGYFFRK
;
A
#
# COMPACT_ATOMS: atom_id res chain seq x y z
N MET A 1 3.65 18.65 21.91
CA MET A 1 2.28 18.16 21.63
C MET A 1 1.99 18.06 20.13
N SER A 2 2.24 19.11 19.35
CA SER A 2 2.05 19.11 17.88
C SER A 2 2.80 17.99 17.15
N GLU A 3 4.05 17.71 17.52
CA GLU A 3 4.87 16.68 16.88
C GLU A 3 4.30 15.26 17.06
N VAL A 4 3.78 14.95 18.26
CA VAL A 4 3.15 13.66 18.55
C VAL A 4 1.88 13.47 17.72
N VAL A 5 1.09 14.53 17.59
CA VAL A 5 -0.12 14.53 16.76
C VAL A 5 0.23 14.33 15.28
N ALA A 6 1.26 15.02 14.78
CA ALA A 6 1.74 14.85 13.40
C ALA A 6 2.21 13.43 13.13
N PHE A 7 2.95 12.83 14.08
CA PHE A 7 3.40 11.44 13.97
C PHE A 7 2.23 10.45 13.95
N LEU A 8 1.23 10.64 14.82
CA LEU A 8 0.03 9.79 14.84
C LEU A 8 -0.77 9.91 13.53
N LEU A 9 -0.94 11.12 13.01
CA LEU A 9 -1.60 11.35 11.73
C LEU A 9 -0.85 10.68 10.59
N TRP A 10 0.48 10.78 10.58
CA TRP A 10 1.31 10.09 9.59
C TRP A 10 1.13 8.58 9.64
N CYS A 11 1.16 7.98 10.84
CA CYS A 11 0.88 6.56 11.02
C CYS A 11 -0.52 6.17 10.53
N CYS A 12 -1.53 6.99 10.77
CA CYS A 12 -2.89 6.75 10.27
C CYS A 12 -2.91 6.76 8.73
N ILE A 13 -2.24 7.72 8.09
CA ILE A 13 -2.16 7.82 6.63
C ILE A 13 -1.47 6.56 6.06
N ASP A 14 -0.33 6.17 6.62
CA ASP A 14 0.38 4.96 6.20
C ASP A 14 -0.52 3.72 6.30
N PHE A 15 -1.28 3.61 7.39
CA PHE A 15 -2.20 2.48 7.59
C PHE A 15 -3.30 2.43 6.53
N VAL A 16 -3.91 3.59 6.21
CA VAL A 16 -4.92 3.71 5.16
C VAL A 16 -4.34 3.36 3.79
N LEU A 17 -3.13 3.84 3.47
CA LEU A 17 -2.46 3.56 2.20
C LEU A 17 -2.14 2.07 2.05
N ILE A 18 -1.58 1.43 3.08
CA ILE A 18 -1.28 -0.01 3.07
C ILE A 18 -2.56 -0.82 2.88
N PHE A 19 -3.62 -0.47 3.61
CA PHE A 19 -4.88 -1.19 3.54
C PHE A 19 -5.54 -1.04 2.15
N THR A 20 -5.52 0.17 1.60
CA THR A 20 -5.99 0.46 0.24
C THR A 20 -5.19 -0.35 -0.79
N GLY A 21 -3.87 -0.30 -0.71
CA GLY A 21 -2.99 -1.08 -1.59
C GLY A 21 -3.27 -2.58 -1.53
N LYS A 22 -3.57 -3.10 -0.33
CA LYS A 22 -3.92 -4.51 -0.15
C LYS A 22 -5.23 -4.88 -0.83
N ILE A 23 -6.25 -4.03 -0.72
CA ILE A 23 -7.53 -4.23 -1.41
C ILE A 23 -7.31 -4.22 -2.92
N VAL A 24 -6.58 -3.21 -3.43
CA VAL A 24 -6.26 -3.08 -4.86
C VAL A 24 -5.55 -4.32 -5.38
N VAL A 25 -4.54 -4.82 -4.66
CA VAL A 25 -3.82 -6.05 -5.03
C VAL A 25 -4.75 -7.25 -5.09
N VAL A 26 -5.60 -7.45 -4.09
CA VAL A 26 -6.51 -8.60 -4.05
C VAL A 26 -7.51 -8.55 -5.21
N ILE A 27 -8.08 -7.37 -5.48
CA ILE A 27 -9.03 -7.18 -6.58
C ILE A 27 -8.33 -7.34 -7.94
N ALA A 28 -7.23 -6.64 -8.16
CA ALA A 28 -6.53 -6.64 -9.44
C ALA A 28 -5.92 -8.01 -9.79
N SER A 29 -5.50 -8.78 -8.79
CA SER A 29 -4.95 -10.12 -8.99
C SER A 29 -6.01 -11.24 -8.96
N PHE A 30 -7.30 -10.92 -8.83
CA PHE A 30 -8.37 -11.92 -8.63
C PHE A 30 -8.04 -12.92 -7.50
N GLY A 31 -7.40 -12.44 -6.43
CA GLY A 31 -6.96 -13.27 -5.30
C GLY A 31 -5.72 -14.14 -5.56
N GLN A 32 -5.08 -14.06 -6.72
CA GLN A 32 -3.83 -14.78 -6.99
C GLN A 32 -2.64 -14.19 -6.22
N TRP A 33 -2.67 -12.89 -5.90
CA TRP A 33 -1.60 -12.21 -5.17
C TRP A 33 -2.10 -11.81 -3.78
N ARG A 34 -1.20 -11.88 -2.80
CA ARG A 34 -1.51 -11.67 -1.40
C ARG A 34 -0.68 -10.52 -0.83
N GLY A 35 -1.30 -9.62 -0.09
CA GLY A 35 -0.57 -8.62 0.68
C GLY A 35 0.12 -9.24 1.90
N GLU A 36 1.31 -8.76 2.24
CA GLU A 36 2.03 -9.14 3.45
C GLU A 36 1.14 -8.98 4.70
N LYS A 37 1.26 -9.92 5.64
CA LYS A 37 0.60 -9.81 6.93
C LYS A 37 1.35 -8.78 7.78
N LEU A 38 0.70 -7.66 8.11
CA LEU A 38 1.22 -6.62 9.02
C LEU A 38 1.81 -7.16 10.34
N ARG A 39 1.35 -8.31 10.82
CA ARG A 39 1.80 -8.94 12.08
C ARG A 39 3.01 -9.86 11.93
N SER A 40 3.33 -10.29 10.71
CA SER A 40 4.44 -11.21 10.46
C SER A 40 5.49 -10.46 9.65
N SER A 41 6.70 -10.35 10.18
CA SER A 41 7.84 -9.68 9.54
C SER A 41 8.38 -10.48 8.35
N GLU A 42 7.51 -11.01 7.51
CA GLU A 42 7.83 -11.91 6.40
C GLU A 42 8.70 -11.18 5.37
N GLY A 43 8.44 -9.90 5.10
CA GLY A 43 9.24 -9.07 4.21
C GLY A 43 10.65 -8.79 4.73
N ARG A 44 10.87 -8.75 6.05
CA ARG A 44 12.23 -8.63 6.62
C ARG A 44 12.98 -9.96 6.66
N LEU A 45 12.27 -11.08 6.70
CA LEU A 45 12.85 -12.42 6.81
C LEU A 45 13.13 -13.07 5.46
N TYR A 46 12.29 -12.80 4.45
CA TYR A 46 12.29 -13.54 3.18
C TYR A 46 12.45 -12.65 1.94
N SER A 47 12.43 -11.33 2.11
CA SER A 47 12.56 -10.38 1.00
C SER A 47 13.84 -9.55 1.18
N GLY A 48 14.51 -9.24 0.07
CA GLY A 48 15.63 -8.29 0.10
C GLY A 48 15.17 -6.95 0.63
N ALA A 49 16.05 -6.21 1.32
CA ALA A 49 15.72 -4.89 1.84
C ALA A 49 15.18 -4.00 0.69
N GLY A 50 13.94 -3.51 0.84
CA GLY A 50 13.28 -2.67 -0.16
C GLY A 50 12.60 -3.40 -1.33
N ALA A 51 12.60 -4.72 -1.38
CA ALA A 51 11.86 -5.43 -2.42
C ALA A 51 10.34 -5.24 -2.25
N LEU A 52 9.68 -4.86 -3.35
CA LEU A 52 8.25 -4.52 -3.38
C LEU A 52 7.35 -5.78 -3.43
N TRP A 53 7.92 -6.90 -3.83
CA TRP A 53 7.24 -8.19 -3.93
C TRP A 53 8.23 -9.35 -3.73
N PHE A 54 7.73 -10.51 -3.35
CA PHE A 54 8.50 -11.75 -3.33
C PHE A 54 7.57 -12.93 -3.63
N LYS A 55 8.14 -14.06 -4.07
CA LYS A 55 7.38 -15.30 -4.27
C LYS A 55 7.59 -16.21 -3.08
N ARG A 56 6.51 -16.67 -2.46
CA ARG A 56 6.52 -17.61 -1.33
C ARG A 56 5.42 -18.63 -1.52
N ASP A 57 5.73 -19.91 -1.33
CA ASP A 57 4.78 -21.03 -1.39
C ASP A 57 3.91 -21.03 -2.67
N GLY A 58 4.51 -20.67 -3.81
CA GLY A 58 3.81 -20.58 -5.10
C GLY A 58 2.97 -19.31 -5.32
N GLN A 59 2.75 -18.50 -4.29
CA GLN A 59 2.00 -17.24 -4.37
C GLN A 59 2.94 -16.02 -4.43
N ARG A 60 2.49 -14.95 -5.09
CA ARG A 60 3.18 -13.65 -5.04
C ARG A 60 2.70 -12.89 -3.82
N VAL A 61 3.63 -12.51 -2.96
CA VAL A 61 3.40 -11.72 -1.76
C VAL A 61 3.96 -10.32 -1.98
N ILE A 62 3.10 -9.31 -1.84
CA ILE A 62 3.51 -7.90 -1.95
C ILE A 62 3.85 -7.38 -0.56
N THR A 63 5.04 -6.78 -0.41
CA THR A 63 5.54 -6.29 0.87
C THR A 63 4.78 -5.06 1.35
N ALA A 64 4.91 -4.70 2.63
CA ALA A 64 4.32 -3.46 3.16
C ALA A 64 4.71 -2.21 2.33
N THR A 65 5.98 -2.12 1.89
CA THR A 65 6.45 -1.03 1.02
C THR A 65 5.79 -1.06 -0.36
N GLY A 66 5.62 -2.25 -0.95
CA GLY A 66 4.88 -2.42 -2.20
C GLY A 66 3.40 -2.02 -2.06
N LEU A 67 2.76 -2.37 -0.94
CA LEU A 67 1.39 -2.00 -0.64
C LEU A 67 1.23 -0.48 -0.45
N LEU A 68 2.17 0.18 0.24
CA LEU A 68 2.21 1.64 0.33
C LEU A 68 2.30 2.27 -1.05
N PHE A 69 3.21 1.79 -1.90
CA PHE A 69 3.40 2.33 -3.25
C PHE A 69 2.13 2.18 -4.09
N ILE A 70 1.47 1.02 -4.04
CA ILE A 70 0.20 0.77 -4.74
C ILE A 70 -0.91 1.66 -4.19
N GLY A 71 -0.97 1.85 -2.87
CA GLY A 71 -1.91 2.78 -2.23
C GLY A 71 -1.74 4.20 -2.75
N VAL A 72 -0.51 4.73 -2.77
CA VAL A 72 -0.20 6.06 -3.34
C VAL A 72 -0.59 6.11 -4.81
N LEU A 73 -0.23 5.10 -5.59
CA LEU A 73 -0.52 5.01 -7.02
C LEU A 73 -2.03 4.93 -7.32
N PHE A 74 -2.85 4.50 -6.36
CA PHE A 74 -4.31 4.58 -6.47
C PHE A 74 -4.83 6.02 -6.23
N TYR A 75 -4.33 6.71 -5.19
CA TYR A 75 -4.81 8.05 -4.85
C TYR A 75 -4.31 9.16 -5.78
N VAL A 76 -3.10 9.04 -6.36
CA VAL A 76 -2.55 10.02 -7.31
C VAL A 76 -3.45 10.24 -8.54
N PRO A 77 -3.82 9.23 -9.33
CA PRO A 77 -4.71 9.40 -10.47
C PRO A 77 -6.12 9.81 -10.02
N LEU A 78 -6.61 9.32 -8.87
CA LEU A 78 -7.91 9.73 -8.33
C LEU A 78 -7.93 11.24 -8.00
N ALA A 79 -6.84 11.76 -7.44
CA ALA A 79 -6.66 13.18 -7.20
C ALA A 79 -6.57 13.97 -8.51
N LEU A 80 -5.81 13.50 -9.51
CA LEU A 80 -5.71 14.14 -10.83
C LEU A 80 -7.06 14.19 -11.55
N ILE A 81 -7.84 13.10 -11.52
CA ILE A 81 -9.17 13.05 -12.11
C ILE A 81 -10.11 14.01 -11.38
N SER A 82 -10.10 14.01 -10.05
CA SER A 82 -10.94 14.89 -9.24
C SER A 82 -10.61 16.36 -9.47
N PHE A 83 -9.32 16.68 -9.54
CA PHE A 83 -8.82 18.02 -9.84
C PHE A 83 -9.20 18.44 -11.27
N GLY A 84 -8.99 17.57 -12.26
CA GLY A 84 -9.40 17.82 -13.64
C GLY A 84 -10.91 18.02 -13.79
N TYR A 85 -11.72 17.25 -13.04
CA TYR A 85 -13.17 17.43 -13.01
C TYR A 85 -13.58 18.76 -12.37
N PHE A 86 -12.90 19.18 -11.30
CA PHE A 86 -13.13 20.47 -10.65
C PHE A 86 -12.82 21.65 -11.58
N PHE A 87 -11.70 21.60 -12.31
CA PHE A 87 -11.30 22.67 -13.24
C PHE A 87 -12.13 22.72 -14.53
N ARG A 88 -12.82 21.64 -14.88
CA ARG A 88 -13.66 21.56 -16.07
C ARG A 88 -15.10 22.06 -15.82
N LYS A 89 -15.42 22.38 -14.57
CA LYS A 89 -16.71 22.93 -14.12
C LYS A 89 -16.59 24.44 -13.93
#